data_AF-A0A6C1QQG2-F1
#
_entry.id   AF-A0A6C1QQG2-F1
#
_cell.length_a   1.000
_cell.length_b   1.000
_cell.length_c   1.000
_cell.angle_alpha   90.00
_cell.angle_beta   90.00
_cell.angle_gamma   90.00
#
_symmetry.space_group_name_H-M   'P 1'
#
loop_
_entity.id
_entity.type
_entity.pdbx_description
1 polymer ?
#
loop_
_entity_poly.entity_id
_entity_poly.type
_entity_poly.pdbx_seq_one_letter_code
_entity_poly.pdbx_strand_id
1 'polypeptide(L)'
;MQLVYEEETGREVSILQWVAQRLGADVYIELDAVTSGETQAGTHFGSANVTMRMFETSTGQLLGTVNRRSQRTASRSSQEDAVLNALQSTVFQAMPLVVEQSRIQMALSVSRGVRYQVVVQNSSDSRTMSEFRRRLRSRTSDIVTVSQTADQTQYDVFFFGRADELEDLIYDVSATVPGMENLYHVLTRGKSMTFNTGW
;
A
#
# COMPACT_ATOMS: atom_id res chain seq x y z
N MET A 1 -21.69 9.72 3.67
CA MET A 1 -20.28 9.28 3.56
C MET A 1 -20.12 7.85 4.05
N GLN A 2 -20.56 7.51 5.27
CA GLN A 2 -20.42 6.16 5.82
C GLN A 2 -21.29 5.10 5.11
N LEU A 3 -22.53 5.43 4.72
CA LEU A 3 -23.44 4.54 3.99
C LEU A 3 -22.96 4.17 2.57
N VAL A 4 -22.39 5.11 1.82
CA VAL A 4 -21.85 4.86 0.45
C VAL A 4 -20.58 4.00 0.51
N TYR A 5 -19.76 4.20 1.55
CA TYR A 5 -18.55 3.43 1.78
C TYR A 5 -18.85 1.96 2.14
N GLU A 6 -19.86 1.71 2.97
CA GLU A 6 -20.26 0.35 3.35
C GLU A 6 -20.88 -0.45 2.20
N GLU A 7 -21.57 0.22 1.26
CA GLU A 7 -22.13 -0.41 0.06
C GLU A 7 -21.07 -0.79 -1.00
N GLU A 8 -19.98 -0.03 -1.13
CA GLU A 8 -18.99 -0.24 -2.21
C GLU A 8 -17.75 -1.06 -1.81
N THR A 9 -17.31 -1.02 -0.54
CA THR A 9 -15.94 -1.49 -0.19
C THR A 9 -15.86 -2.81 0.55
N GLY A 10 -16.99 -3.37 1.02
CA GLY A 10 -17.00 -4.67 1.68
C GLY A 10 -15.97 -4.80 2.82
N ARG A 11 -16.02 -3.90 3.82
CA ARG A 11 -15.31 -3.96 5.11
C ARG A 11 -13.76 -4.08 5.14
N GLU A 12 -13.06 -4.27 4.03
CA GLU A 12 -11.59 -4.51 4.03
C GLU A 12 -10.73 -3.26 3.84
N VAL A 13 -11.23 -2.19 3.20
CA VAL A 13 -10.45 -1.00 2.84
C VAL A 13 -10.78 0.15 3.77
N SER A 14 -9.82 0.73 4.50
CA SER A 14 -10.03 1.90 5.38
C SER A 14 -10.68 3.08 4.64
N ILE A 15 -11.54 3.86 5.30
CA ILE A 15 -12.13 5.10 4.74
C ILE A 15 -11.05 6.03 4.19
N LEU A 16 -9.92 6.17 4.89
CA LEU A 16 -8.82 7.03 4.45
C LEU A 16 -8.18 6.52 3.15
N GLN A 17 -7.99 5.20 3.06
CA GLN A 17 -7.49 4.55 1.86
C GLN A 17 -8.49 4.71 0.70
N TRP A 18 -9.79 4.52 0.93
CA TRP A 18 -10.82 4.69 -0.08
C TRP A 18 -10.88 6.13 -0.62
N VAL A 19 -10.83 7.14 0.26
CA VAL A 19 -10.77 8.55 -0.17
C VAL A 19 -9.51 8.80 -0.99
N ALA A 20 -8.35 8.32 -0.54
CA ALA A 20 -7.09 8.47 -1.26
C ALA A 20 -7.15 7.82 -2.65
N GLN A 21 -7.74 6.63 -2.76
CA GLN A 21 -7.96 5.95 -4.05
C GLN A 21 -8.84 6.79 -4.98
N ARG A 22 -9.93 7.35 -4.46
CA ARG A 22 -10.86 8.17 -5.25
C ARG A 22 -10.24 9.48 -5.74
N LEU A 23 -9.30 10.03 -4.98
CA LEU A 23 -8.54 11.23 -5.35
C LEU A 23 -7.33 10.91 -6.26
N GLY A 24 -7.07 9.63 -6.58
CA GLY A 24 -5.94 9.22 -7.41
C GLY A 24 -4.59 9.44 -6.73
N ALA A 25 -4.53 9.40 -5.40
CA ALA A 25 -3.29 9.58 -4.66
C ALA A 25 -2.48 8.27 -4.63
N ASP A 26 -1.17 8.33 -4.89
CA ASP A 26 -0.30 7.15 -4.76
C ASP A 26 -0.03 6.78 -3.29
N VAL A 27 0.02 7.79 -2.42
CA VAL A 27 0.33 7.67 -0.98
C VAL A 27 -0.66 8.53 -0.18
N TYR A 28 -1.11 8.02 0.95
CA TYR A 28 -1.82 8.80 1.96
C TYR A 28 -1.04 8.82 3.28
N ILE A 29 -1.26 9.87 4.09
CA ILE A 29 -0.55 10.08 5.35
C ILE A 29 -1.57 10.15 6.48
N GLU A 30 -1.36 9.35 7.52
CA GLU A 30 -2.06 9.46 8.78
C GLU A 30 -1.21 10.28 9.75
N LEU A 31 -1.80 11.36 10.29
CA LEU A 31 -1.16 12.25 11.24
C LEU A 31 -1.78 12.05 12.61
N ASP A 32 -0.96 11.62 13.55
CA ASP A 32 -1.27 11.56 14.98
C ASP A 32 -0.49 12.65 15.70
N ALA A 33 -1.15 13.41 16.57
CA ALA A 33 -0.52 14.50 17.30
C ALA A 33 -0.91 14.48 18.77
N VAL A 34 0.10 14.46 19.63
CA VAL A 34 -0.04 14.65 21.07
C VAL A 34 0.47 16.04 21.42
N THR A 35 -0.44 16.89 21.92
CA THR A 35 -0.14 18.27 22.26
C THR A 35 -0.16 18.49 23.76
N SER A 36 0.72 19.38 24.24
CA SER A 36 0.69 19.88 25.61
C SER A 36 0.73 21.40 25.62
N GLY A 37 0.08 22.01 26.60
CA GLY A 37 0.18 23.45 26.81
C GLY A 37 0.30 23.78 28.27
N GLU A 38 0.93 24.90 28.56
CA GLU A 38 1.10 25.42 29.92
C GLU A 38 1.10 26.95 29.91
N THR A 39 0.69 27.55 31.03
CA THR A 39 0.75 29.00 31.21
C THR A 39 1.68 29.32 32.37
N GLN A 40 2.66 30.18 32.12
CA GLN A 40 3.65 30.58 33.12
C GLN A 40 3.88 32.10 33.05
N ALA A 41 3.73 32.78 34.19
CA ALA A 41 3.98 34.22 34.33
C ALA A 41 3.30 35.09 33.25
N GLY A 42 2.04 34.77 32.91
CA GLY A 42 1.26 35.51 31.90
C GLY A 42 1.65 35.24 30.45
N THR A 43 2.56 34.30 30.18
CA THR A 43 2.87 33.79 28.84
C THR A 43 2.35 32.37 28.70
N HIS A 44 1.72 32.08 27.57
CA HIS A 44 1.24 30.74 27.25
C HIS A 44 2.25 30.02 26.38
N PHE A 45 2.39 28.71 26.59
CA PHE A 45 3.33 27.89 25.85
C PHE A 45 2.66 26.62 25.34
N GLY A 46 3.13 26.16 24.19
CA GLY A 46 2.63 24.96 23.52
C GLY A 46 3.79 24.06 23.08
N SER A 47 3.54 22.76 23.10
CA SER A 47 4.39 21.78 22.44
C SER A 47 3.57 20.70 21.76
N ALA A 48 4.09 20.12 20.68
CA ALA A 48 3.45 19.05 19.93
C ALA A 48 4.44 17.94 19.63
N ASN A 49 4.02 16.70 19.80
CA ASN A 49 4.68 15.52 19.26
C ASN A 49 3.81 14.98 18.13
N VAL A 50 4.34 14.98 16.92
CA VAL A 50 3.62 14.53 15.72
C VAL A 50 4.24 13.25 15.20
N THR A 51 3.40 12.26 14.96
CA THR A 51 3.74 11.02 14.26
C THR A 51 2.98 10.99 12.94
N MET A 52 3.71 10.96 11.84
CA MET A 52 3.14 10.80 10.50
C MET A 52 3.49 9.42 9.95
N ARG A 53 2.46 8.65 9.61
CA ARG A 53 2.57 7.32 9.00
C ARG A 53 2.15 7.42 7.55
N MET A 54 2.98 6.91 6.65
CA MET A 54 2.77 7.03 5.21
C MET A 54 2.40 5.66 4.65
N PHE A 55 1.35 5.58 3.85
CA PHE A 55 0.81 4.33 3.36
C PHE A 55 0.65 4.35 1.85
N GLU A 56 0.95 3.23 1.19
CA GLU A 56 0.61 3.04 -0.21
C GLU A 56 -0.91 2.90 -0.36
N THR A 57 -1.52 3.74 -1.19
CA THR A 57 -2.98 3.81 -1.34
C THR A 57 -3.59 2.53 -1.92
N SER A 58 -2.86 1.83 -2.79
CA SER A 58 -3.37 0.62 -3.47
C SER A 58 -3.42 -0.60 -2.54
N THR A 59 -2.51 -0.70 -1.57
CA THR A 59 -2.33 -1.89 -0.73
C THR A 59 -2.58 -1.64 0.75
N GLY A 60 -2.58 -0.39 1.21
CA GLY A 60 -2.55 -0.05 2.63
C GLY A 60 -1.21 -0.36 3.30
N GLN A 61 -0.16 -0.66 2.53
CA GLN A 61 1.17 -0.98 3.08
C GLN A 61 1.80 0.25 3.72
N LEU A 62 2.27 0.12 4.97
CA LEU A 62 3.07 1.15 5.63
C LEU A 62 4.43 1.31 4.91
N LEU A 63 4.65 2.49 4.34
CA LEU A 63 5.91 2.87 3.69
C LEU A 63 6.93 3.40 4.72
N GLY A 64 6.45 3.96 5.82
CA GLY A 64 7.31 4.37 6.93
C GLY A 64 6.63 5.35 7.87
N THR A 65 7.41 5.82 8.85
CA THR A 65 6.94 6.68 9.92
C THR A 65 7.95 7.78 10.20
N VAL A 66 7.46 9.02 10.30
CA VAL A 66 8.24 10.18 10.72
C VAL A 66 7.70 10.66 12.06
N ASN A 67 8.58 10.72 13.06
CA ASN A 67 8.28 11.25 14.39
C ASN A 67 9.01 12.57 14.60
N ARG A 68 8.29 13.61 14.98
CA ARG A 68 8.84 14.96 15.16
C ARG A 68 8.26 15.61 16.41
N ARG A 69 9.14 16.16 17.23
CA ARG A 69 8.75 16.99 18.37
C ARG A 69 8.97 18.46 18.04
N SER A 70 7.99 19.29 18.39
CA SER A 70 8.08 20.74 18.28
C SER A 70 9.10 21.29 19.26
N GLN A 71 9.70 22.42 18.92
CA GLN A 71 10.21 23.31 19.96
C GLN A 71 9.01 23.92 20.71
N ARG A 72 9.24 24.35 21.94
CA ARG A 72 8.22 25.03 22.73
C ARG A 72 7.92 26.38 22.07
N THR A 73 6.66 26.59 21.68
CA THR A 73 6.18 27.86 21.14
C THR A 73 5.60 28.70 22.27
N ALA A 74 5.64 30.02 22.13
CA ALA A 74 5.07 30.96 23.08
C ALA A 74 3.98 31.79 22.41
N SER A 75 2.91 32.09 23.15
CA SER A 75 1.85 33.01 22.75
C SER A 75 1.48 33.90 23.93
N ARG A 76 1.20 35.17 23.64
CA ARG A 76 0.63 36.12 24.62
C ARG A 76 -0.89 36.17 24.57
N SER A 77 -1.49 35.52 23.58
CA SER A 77 -2.94 35.53 23.35
C SER A 77 -3.63 34.40 24.11
N SER A 78 -3.20 33.16 23.91
CA SER A 78 -3.80 31.99 24.55
C SER A 78 -2.87 30.76 24.49
N GLN A 79 -3.17 29.76 25.33
CA GLN A 79 -2.53 28.45 25.28
C GLN A 79 -2.88 27.65 24.03
N GLU A 80 -4.10 27.80 23.52
CA GLU A 80 -4.54 27.16 22.29
C GLU A 80 -3.72 27.66 21.09
N ASP A 81 -3.51 28.98 20.98
CA ASP A 81 -2.67 29.56 19.94
C ASP A 81 -1.23 29.04 20.00
N ALA A 82 -0.67 28.93 21.21
CA ALA A 82 0.66 28.38 21.39
C ALA A 82 0.73 26.93 20.89
N VAL A 83 -0.25 26.09 21.25
CA VAL A 83 -0.34 24.70 20.80
C VAL A 83 -0.52 24.59 19.28
N LEU A 84 -1.41 25.39 18.69
CA LEU A 84 -1.63 25.40 17.24
C LEU A 84 -0.35 25.80 16.49
N ASN A 85 0.36 26.81 16.97
CA ASN A 85 1.65 27.20 16.40
C ASN A 85 2.70 26.08 16.52
N ALA A 86 2.74 25.37 17.65
CA ALA A 86 3.63 24.22 17.83
C ALA A 86 3.29 23.10 16.85
N LEU A 87 2.01 22.80 16.67
CA LEU A 87 1.55 21.78 15.75
C LEU A 87 1.87 22.15 14.29
N GLN A 88 1.45 23.33 13.84
CA GLN A 88 1.66 23.80 12.46
C GLN A 88 3.15 23.83 12.09
N SER A 89 4.00 24.40 12.94
CA SER A 89 5.44 24.45 12.68
C SER A 89 6.07 23.05 12.60
N THR A 90 5.64 22.13 13.47
CA THR A 90 6.15 20.75 13.48
C THR A 90 5.75 19.99 12.24
N VAL A 91 4.49 20.08 11.85
CA VAL A 91 3.98 19.45 10.62
C VAL A 91 4.71 20.03 9.42
N PHE A 92 4.78 21.36 9.30
CA PHE A 92 5.46 22.02 8.19
C PHE A 92 6.93 21.58 8.04
N GLN A 93 7.65 21.43 9.15
CA GLN A 93 9.04 20.96 9.13
C GLN A 93 9.18 19.47 8.80
N ALA A 94 8.20 18.66 9.17
CA ALA A 94 8.27 17.21 9.01
C ALA A 94 7.69 16.73 7.66
N MET A 95 6.81 17.52 7.03
CA MET A 95 6.22 17.20 5.72
C MET A 95 7.26 16.95 4.62
N PRO A 96 8.32 17.77 4.45
CA PRO A 96 9.35 17.49 3.44
C PRO A 96 10.03 16.13 3.63
N LEU A 97 10.26 15.73 4.88
CA LEU A 97 10.86 14.43 5.20
C LEU A 97 9.91 13.28 4.86
N VAL A 98 8.61 13.45 5.16
CA VAL A 98 7.58 12.47 4.80
C VAL A 98 7.48 12.28 3.30
N VAL A 99 7.46 13.37 2.53
CA VAL A 99 7.40 13.32 1.06
C VAL A 99 8.65 12.64 0.49
N GLU A 100 9.83 13.00 0.96
CA GLU A 100 11.08 12.41 0.47
C GLU A 100 11.18 10.92 0.82
N GLN A 101 10.83 10.55 2.05
CA GLN A 101 10.83 9.15 2.46
C GLN A 101 9.80 8.33 1.68
N SER A 102 8.62 8.89 1.41
CA SER A 102 7.61 8.26 0.54
C SER A 102 8.17 8.02 -0.86
N ARG A 103 8.83 9.03 -1.45
CA ARG A 103 9.46 8.91 -2.78
C ARG A 103 10.52 7.82 -2.81
N ILE A 104 11.43 7.79 -1.84
CA ILE A 104 12.50 6.79 -1.76
C ILE A 104 11.90 5.38 -1.64
N GLN A 105 10.93 5.20 -0.75
CA GLN A 105 10.34 3.88 -0.52
C GLN A 105 9.54 3.41 -1.73
N MET A 106 8.79 4.30 -2.37
CA MET A 106 8.07 3.99 -3.59
C MET A 106 9.04 3.65 -4.74
N ALA A 107 10.16 4.38 -4.85
CA ALA A 107 11.22 4.06 -5.82
C ALA A 107 11.89 2.72 -5.52
N LEU A 108 12.11 2.36 -4.25
CA LEU A 108 12.64 1.05 -3.86
C LEU A 108 11.65 -0.07 -4.19
N SER A 109 10.35 0.12 -3.93
CA SER A 109 9.30 -0.82 -4.33
C SER A 109 9.25 -1.00 -5.84
N VAL A 110 9.39 0.09 -6.61
CA VAL A 110 9.51 0.00 -8.07
C VAL A 110 10.79 -0.71 -8.46
N SER A 111 11.94 -0.47 -7.83
CA SER A 111 13.25 -1.06 -8.21
C SER A 111 13.29 -2.59 -8.18
N ARG A 112 12.42 -3.23 -7.39
CA ARG A 112 12.28 -4.70 -7.35
C ARG A 112 11.10 -5.22 -8.18
N GLY A 113 10.31 -4.34 -8.79
CA GLY A 113 9.01 -4.65 -9.37
C GLY A 113 7.89 -4.53 -8.34
N VAL A 114 6.71 -4.11 -8.78
CA VAL A 114 5.50 -4.08 -7.94
C VAL A 114 5.12 -5.53 -7.59
N ARG A 115 4.88 -5.82 -6.30
CA ARG A 115 4.43 -7.13 -5.84
C ARG A 115 2.94 -7.30 -6.14
N TYR A 116 2.62 -8.31 -6.94
CA TYR A 116 1.29 -8.81 -7.20
C TYR A 116 1.12 -10.21 -6.61
N GLN A 117 -0.03 -10.47 -6.02
CA GLN A 117 -0.40 -11.81 -5.58
C GLN A 117 -1.16 -12.50 -6.72
N VAL A 118 -0.66 -13.64 -7.17
CA VAL A 118 -1.32 -14.46 -8.19
C VAL A 118 -1.77 -15.76 -7.54
N VAL A 119 -3.06 -16.01 -7.56
CA VAL A 119 -3.68 -17.24 -7.06
C VAL A 119 -4.14 -18.06 -8.26
N VAL A 120 -3.70 -19.31 -8.34
CA VAL A 120 -4.14 -20.27 -9.37
C VAL A 120 -4.91 -21.38 -8.69
N GLN A 121 -6.20 -21.47 -8.97
CA GLN A 121 -7.10 -22.53 -8.50
C GLN A 121 -7.01 -23.77 -9.41
N ASN A 122 -7.38 -24.93 -8.87
CA ASN A 122 -7.33 -26.22 -9.54
C ASN A 122 -5.92 -26.57 -10.04
N SER A 123 -4.93 -26.36 -9.19
CA SER A 123 -3.50 -26.50 -9.50
C SER A 123 -2.93 -27.90 -9.18
N SER A 124 -3.67 -28.96 -9.52
CA SER A 124 -3.38 -30.32 -9.05
C SER A 124 -2.12 -30.93 -9.69
N ASP A 125 -1.74 -30.50 -10.90
CA ASP A 125 -0.49 -30.92 -11.54
C ASP A 125 0.69 -30.02 -11.18
N SER A 126 1.53 -30.51 -10.28
CA SER A 126 2.74 -29.81 -9.82
C SER A 126 3.78 -29.59 -10.91
N ARG A 127 3.82 -30.41 -11.97
CA ARG A 127 4.77 -30.26 -13.09
C ARG A 127 4.36 -29.06 -13.94
N THR A 128 3.09 -28.99 -14.31
CA THR A 128 2.48 -27.89 -15.05
C THR A 128 2.67 -26.56 -14.30
N MET A 129 2.38 -26.53 -13.00
CA MET A 129 2.62 -25.34 -12.17
C MET A 129 4.10 -24.94 -12.08
N SER A 130 5.00 -25.92 -12.05
CA SER A 130 6.45 -25.66 -12.04
C SER A 130 6.95 -25.09 -13.37
N GLU A 131 6.40 -25.54 -14.50
CA GLU A 131 6.69 -24.96 -15.81
C GLU A 131 6.13 -23.55 -15.93
N PHE A 132 4.88 -23.33 -15.54
CA PHE A 132 4.25 -22.01 -15.52
C PHE A 132 5.06 -21.00 -14.71
N ARG A 133 5.40 -21.33 -13.46
CA ARG A 133 6.25 -20.50 -12.62
C ARG A 133 7.58 -20.15 -13.27
N ARG A 134 8.22 -21.11 -13.95
CA ARG A 134 9.52 -20.93 -14.61
C ARG A 134 9.43 -19.99 -15.80
N ARG A 135 8.39 -20.14 -16.62
CA ARG A 135 8.15 -19.29 -17.79
C ARG A 135 7.75 -17.89 -17.36
N LEU A 136 6.88 -17.76 -16.37
CA LEU A 136 6.49 -16.47 -15.80
C LEU A 136 7.72 -15.75 -15.21
N ARG A 137 8.57 -16.45 -14.44
CA ARG A 137 9.84 -15.91 -13.92
C ARG A 137 10.74 -15.30 -15.00
N SER A 138 10.77 -15.86 -16.21
CA SER A 138 11.62 -15.34 -17.29
C SER A 138 11.14 -14.00 -17.86
N ARG A 139 9.90 -13.60 -17.56
CA ARG A 139 9.26 -12.37 -18.05
C ARG A 139 8.86 -11.42 -16.93
N THR A 140 9.09 -11.79 -15.67
CA THR A 140 8.87 -10.95 -14.49
C THR A 140 10.18 -10.69 -13.78
N SER A 141 10.21 -9.74 -12.85
CA SER A 141 11.41 -9.40 -12.07
C SER A 141 11.79 -10.54 -11.15
N ASP A 142 10.80 -11.09 -10.44
CA ASP A 142 10.94 -12.29 -9.60
C ASP A 142 9.57 -12.95 -9.39
N ILE A 143 9.56 -14.17 -8.86
CA ILE A 143 8.34 -14.90 -8.47
C ILE A 143 8.62 -15.85 -7.30
N VAL A 144 7.90 -15.71 -6.20
CA VAL A 144 8.04 -16.57 -5.01
C VAL A 144 6.79 -17.41 -4.84
N THR A 145 6.94 -18.71 -4.60
CA THR A 145 5.80 -19.56 -4.19
C THR A 145 5.50 -19.31 -2.72
N VAL A 146 4.31 -18.81 -2.42
CA VAL A 146 3.85 -18.56 -1.04
C VAL A 146 3.26 -19.84 -0.45
N SER A 147 2.40 -20.52 -1.22
CA SER A 147 1.77 -21.78 -0.83
C SER A 147 1.43 -22.60 -2.08
N GLN A 148 1.37 -23.92 -1.91
CA GLN A 148 0.98 -24.84 -2.97
C GLN A 148 0.22 -26.02 -2.38
N THR A 149 -0.98 -26.25 -2.88
CA THR A 149 -1.88 -27.36 -2.55
C THR A 149 -2.46 -27.95 -3.83
N ALA A 150 -3.18 -29.08 -3.74
CA ALA A 150 -3.85 -29.66 -4.90
C ALA A 150 -4.93 -28.72 -5.48
N ASP A 151 -5.60 -27.95 -4.62
CA ASP A 151 -6.72 -27.10 -5.00
C ASP A 151 -6.27 -25.68 -5.40
N GLN A 152 -5.14 -25.22 -4.86
CA GLN A 152 -4.68 -23.85 -5.06
C GLN A 152 -3.17 -23.71 -4.92
N THR A 153 -2.58 -22.90 -5.81
CA THR A 153 -1.21 -22.41 -5.69
C THR A 153 -1.21 -20.89 -5.62
N GLN A 154 -0.39 -20.33 -4.73
CA GLN A 154 -0.26 -18.90 -4.55
C GLN A 154 1.18 -18.44 -4.81
N TYR A 155 1.32 -17.41 -5.63
CA TYR A 155 2.58 -16.77 -5.96
C TYR A 155 2.59 -15.30 -5.54
N ASP A 156 3.75 -14.83 -5.11
CA ASP A 156 4.11 -13.42 -5.10
C ASP A 156 4.93 -13.12 -6.34
N VAL A 157 4.39 -12.36 -7.28
CA VAL A 157 5.02 -11.99 -8.55
C VAL A 157 5.48 -10.55 -8.47
N PHE A 158 6.77 -10.32 -8.73
CA PHE A 158 7.32 -8.96 -8.79
C PHE A 158 7.41 -8.56 -10.26
N PHE A 159 6.70 -7.51 -10.64
CA PHE A 159 6.55 -7.11 -12.05
C PHE A 159 6.65 -5.60 -12.25
N PHE A 160 7.33 -5.19 -13.32
CA PHE A 160 7.42 -3.79 -13.75
C PHE A 160 6.31 -3.48 -14.75
N GLY A 161 5.12 -3.20 -14.23
CA GLY A 161 3.95 -2.89 -15.03
C GLY A 161 2.71 -2.83 -14.16
N ARG A 162 1.57 -2.56 -14.80
CA ARG A 162 0.26 -2.49 -14.15
C ARG A 162 -0.37 -3.89 -14.05
N ALA A 163 -1.48 -4.00 -13.29
CA ALA A 163 -2.15 -5.28 -13.07
C ALA A 163 -2.72 -5.89 -14.36
N ASP A 164 -3.27 -5.05 -15.24
CA ASP A 164 -3.76 -5.41 -16.59
C ASP A 164 -2.63 -6.00 -17.45
N GLU A 165 -1.46 -5.37 -17.43
CA GLU A 165 -0.28 -5.84 -18.17
C GLU A 165 0.25 -7.18 -17.62
N LEU A 166 0.15 -7.40 -16.31
CA LEU A 166 0.49 -8.69 -15.70
C LEU A 166 -0.54 -9.77 -16.04
N GLU A 167 -1.83 -9.42 -16.09
CA GLU A 167 -2.90 -10.33 -16.51
C GLU A 167 -2.68 -10.81 -17.95
N ASP A 168 -2.45 -9.88 -18.88
CA ASP A 168 -2.10 -10.20 -20.27
C ASP A 168 -0.86 -11.09 -20.35
N LEU A 169 0.18 -10.79 -19.56
CA LEU A 169 1.38 -11.62 -19.48
C LEU A 169 1.10 -13.04 -18.96
N ILE A 170 0.20 -13.18 -17.98
CA ILE A 170 -0.20 -14.49 -17.44
C ILE A 170 -0.92 -15.29 -18.52
N TYR A 171 -1.82 -14.67 -19.27
CA TYR A 171 -2.47 -15.30 -20.41
C TYR A 171 -1.46 -15.78 -21.45
N ASP A 172 -0.54 -14.91 -21.87
CA ASP A 172 0.53 -15.24 -22.81
C ASP A 172 1.40 -16.41 -22.32
N VAL A 173 1.76 -16.43 -21.04
CA VAL A 173 2.57 -17.51 -20.46
C VAL A 173 1.78 -18.80 -20.38
N SER A 174 0.53 -18.75 -19.91
CA SER A 174 -0.35 -19.92 -19.76
C SER A 174 -0.60 -20.62 -21.09
N ALA A 175 -0.82 -19.86 -22.17
CA ALA A 175 -1.00 -20.39 -23.52
C ALA A 175 0.21 -21.19 -24.04
N THR A 176 1.39 -21.00 -23.45
CA THR A 176 2.59 -21.77 -23.82
C THR A 176 2.76 -23.04 -22.99
N VAL A 177 2.13 -23.12 -21.81
CA VAL A 177 2.28 -24.25 -20.89
C VAL A 177 1.22 -25.30 -21.22
N PRO A 178 1.61 -26.53 -21.62
CA PRO A 178 0.66 -27.59 -21.89
C PRO A 178 -0.26 -27.84 -20.70
N GLY A 179 -1.57 -27.84 -20.94
CA GLY A 179 -2.58 -28.01 -19.91
C GLY A 179 -2.98 -26.71 -19.21
N MET A 180 -2.50 -25.52 -19.59
CA MET A 180 -3.00 -24.24 -19.03
C MET A 180 -3.70 -23.37 -20.05
N GLU A 181 -4.08 -23.93 -21.20
CA GLU A 181 -4.66 -23.19 -22.33
C GLU A 181 -6.04 -22.59 -22.01
N ASN A 182 -6.77 -23.22 -21.09
CA ASN A 182 -8.10 -22.80 -20.67
C ASN A 182 -8.08 -21.92 -19.40
N LEU A 183 -6.90 -21.45 -19.00
CA LEU A 183 -6.78 -20.59 -17.84
C LEU A 183 -7.60 -19.32 -18.04
N TYR A 184 -8.41 -18.96 -17.04
CA TYR A 184 -9.22 -17.74 -17.09
C TYR A 184 -9.17 -16.98 -15.76
N HIS A 185 -9.28 -15.66 -15.86
CA HIS A 185 -9.35 -14.75 -14.73
C HIS A 185 -10.71 -14.85 -14.02
N VAL A 186 -10.67 -14.98 -12.70
CA VAL A 186 -11.85 -15.12 -11.83
C VAL A 186 -12.17 -13.82 -11.12
N LEU A 187 -11.15 -13.19 -10.52
CA LEU A 187 -11.31 -12.00 -9.68
C LEU A 187 -9.99 -11.25 -9.56
N THR A 188 -10.06 -9.93 -9.70
CA THR A 188 -9.00 -9.01 -9.27
C THR A 188 -9.50 -8.15 -8.12
N ARG A 189 -8.69 -8.06 -7.06
CA ARG A 189 -8.89 -7.16 -5.92
C ARG A 189 -7.55 -6.51 -5.57
N GLY A 190 -7.41 -5.23 -5.91
CA GLY A 190 -6.16 -4.49 -5.70
C GLY A 190 -5.00 -5.12 -6.46
N LYS A 191 -3.96 -5.57 -5.74
CA LYS A 191 -2.80 -6.27 -6.32
C LYS A 191 -2.92 -7.80 -6.28
N SER A 192 -4.09 -8.33 -5.92
CA SER A 192 -4.34 -9.78 -5.95
C SER A 192 -5.23 -10.13 -7.14
N MET A 193 -4.82 -11.16 -7.88
CA MET A 193 -5.53 -11.70 -9.04
C MET A 193 -5.66 -13.20 -8.90
N THR A 194 -6.86 -13.71 -9.16
CA THR A 194 -7.19 -15.12 -9.06
C THR A 194 -7.53 -15.65 -10.44
N PHE A 195 -6.93 -16.78 -10.79
CA PHE A 195 -7.15 -17.51 -12.02
C PHE A 195 -7.60 -18.93 -11.70
N ASN A 196 -8.36 -19.51 -12.61
CA ASN A 196 -8.72 -20.92 -12.59
C ASN A 196 -8.13 -21.60 -13.83
N THR A 197 -7.58 -22.81 -13.68
CA THR A 197 -6.99 -23.57 -14.79
C THR A 197 -8.03 -24.08 -15.80
N GLY A 198 -9.31 -24.12 -15.44
CA GLY A 198 -10.40 -24.51 -16.33
C GLY A 198 -10.47 -26.02 -16.64
N TRP A 199 -9.90 -26.86 -15.78
CA TRP A 199 -9.98 -28.33 -15.87
C TRP A 199 -11.28 -28.89 -15.31
#